data_AF-A0A174KTX7-F1
#
_entry.id   AF-A0A174KTX7-F1
#
_cell.length_a   1.000
_cell.length_b   1.000
_cell.length_c   1.000
_cell.angle_alpha   90.00
_cell.angle_beta   90.00
_cell.angle_gamma   90.00
#
_symmetry.space_group_name_H-M   'P 1'
#
loop_
_entity.id
_entity.type
_entity.pdbx_description
1 polymer ?
#
loop_
_entity_poly.entity_id
_entity_poly.type
_entity_poly.pdbx_seq_one_letter_code
_entity_poly.pdbx_strand_id
1 'polypeptide(L)'
;MKISTFTKTPSSGRFLCNPTWYIDACGKKLLFVSSGSTSFRRDISQAETILNDIDIIILPAGCVEPVREIQYFLFASPHAEFYLPKASSQKYFLDIFHKLNGYCKTEYQYGLLSRIHFVNDLCSINQNLMLFGSDPYPADSIEHRQSLLIQEDSCAVLFANTGAGTPALEAAFSRARDLTCLKIKRVIMAAGEYDTPDKENHSEKGA
;
A
#
# COMPACT_ATOMS: atom_id res chain seq x y z
N MET A 1 -10.35 0.62 13.02
CA MET A 1 -9.72 1.35 11.90
C MET A 1 -10.46 2.63 11.48
N LYS A 2 -9.73 3.71 11.19
CA LYS A 2 -10.22 4.92 10.46
C LYS A 2 -9.53 5.02 9.10
N ILE A 3 -10.30 5.25 8.04
CA ILE A 3 -9.79 5.31 6.66
C ILE A 3 -10.19 6.65 6.06
N SER A 4 -9.28 7.28 5.34
CA SER A 4 -9.57 8.50 4.57
C SER A 4 -8.82 8.44 3.23
N THR A 5 -9.46 8.87 2.15
CA THR A 5 -8.86 8.84 0.81
C THR A 5 -8.38 10.25 0.44
N PHE A 6 -7.11 10.40 0.08
CA PHE A 6 -6.54 11.72 -0.27
C PHE A 6 -6.82 12.14 -1.71
N THR A 7 -7.01 11.19 -2.62
CA THR A 7 -7.29 11.47 -4.02
C THR A 7 -8.77 11.78 -4.22
N LYS A 8 -9.09 13.01 -4.66
CA LYS A 8 -10.48 13.42 -4.94
C LYS A 8 -11.07 12.62 -6.10
N THR A 9 -12.30 12.11 -5.95
CA THR A 9 -13.10 11.67 -7.09
C THR A 9 -13.31 12.87 -8.03
N PRO A 10 -12.95 12.77 -9.33
CA PRO A 10 -13.26 13.78 -10.32
C PRO A 10 -14.76 14.07 -10.33
N SER A 11 -15.12 15.33 -10.55
CA SER A 11 -16.50 15.82 -10.69
C SER A 11 -17.30 15.13 -11.81
N SER A 12 -16.66 14.32 -12.65
CA SER A 12 -17.26 13.53 -13.73
C SER A 12 -17.73 12.12 -13.30
N GLY A 13 -17.69 11.76 -12.02
CA GLY A 13 -18.17 10.46 -11.52
C GLY A 13 -17.31 9.26 -11.93
N ARG A 14 -16.19 9.48 -12.64
CA ARG A 14 -15.19 8.44 -12.92
C ARG A 14 -14.22 8.35 -11.75
N PHE A 15 -14.26 7.27 -10.98
CA PHE A 15 -13.27 6.99 -9.94
C PHE A 15 -11.85 7.07 -10.52
N LEU A 16 -10.94 7.78 -9.83
CA LEU A 16 -9.52 7.74 -10.17
C LEU A 16 -9.05 6.31 -10.02
N CYS A 17 -8.41 5.76 -11.04
CA CYS A 17 -7.85 4.40 -11.03
C CYS A 17 -6.71 4.21 -10.00
N ASN A 18 -6.46 5.21 -9.15
CA ASN A 18 -5.15 5.57 -8.62
C ASN A 18 -5.21 6.16 -7.18
N PRO A 19 -5.97 5.61 -6.22
CA PRO A 19 -6.11 6.20 -4.90
C PRO A 19 -4.84 6.21 -4.04
N THR A 20 -4.84 7.13 -3.08
CA THR A 20 -3.96 7.09 -1.91
C THR A 20 -4.83 7.04 -0.66
N TRP A 21 -4.61 6.03 0.17
CA TRP A 21 -5.35 5.83 1.40
C TRP A 21 -4.51 6.24 2.61
N TYR A 22 -5.07 7.13 3.42
CA TYR A 22 -4.72 7.29 4.83
C TYR A 22 -5.41 6.21 5.64
N ILE A 23 -4.65 5.49 6.45
CA ILE A 23 -5.19 4.43 7.29
C ILE A 23 -4.64 4.61 8.70
N ASP A 24 -5.54 4.72 9.67
CA ASP A 24 -5.21 4.69 11.09
C ASP A 24 -5.73 3.38 11.66
N ALA A 25 -4.80 2.45 11.88
CA ALA A 25 -5.08 1.08 12.29
C ALA A 25 -3.93 0.51 13.10
N CYS A 26 -4.25 -0.39 14.05
CA CYS A 26 -3.24 -1.13 14.80
C CYS A 26 -2.19 -0.24 15.52
N GLY A 27 -2.60 0.96 15.95
CA GLY A 27 -1.70 1.94 16.58
C GLY A 27 -0.69 2.59 15.62
N LYS A 28 -0.93 2.52 14.31
CA LYS A 28 -0.08 3.05 13.24
C LYS A 28 -0.89 3.92 12.29
N LYS A 29 -0.26 5.00 11.81
CA LYS A 29 -0.75 5.85 10.73
C LYS A 29 -0.01 5.51 9.45
N LEU A 30 -0.74 5.06 8.44
CA LEU A 30 -0.20 4.59 7.17
C LEU A 30 -0.66 5.44 6.00
N LEU A 31 0.24 5.58 5.02
CA LEU A 31 -0.08 6.00 3.67
C LEU A 31 0.13 4.85 2.71
N PHE A 32 -0.96 4.38 2.09
CA PHE A 32 -0.90 3.36 1.06
C PHE A 32 -1.18 3.98 -0.31
N VAL A 33 -0.15 4.05 -1.14
CA VAL A 33 -0.18 4.67 -2.48
C VAL A 33 -0.41 3.59 -3.52
N SER A 34 -1.58 3.62 -4.19
CA SER A 34 -1.96 2.54 -5.11
C SER A 34 -1.42 2.73 -6.55
N SER A 35 -0.84 3.89 -6.91
CA SER A 35 -0.44 4.18 -8.29
C SER A 35 0.65 5.25 -8.45
N GLY A 36 1.08 5.50 -9.71
CA GLY A 36 2.12 6.44 -10.10
C GLY A 36 2.04 7.79 -9.38
N SER A 37 3.15 8.17 -8.73
CA SER A 37 3.23 9.21 -7.72
C SER A 37 3.06 10.66 -8.21
N THR A 38 2.83 10.89 -9.50
CA THR A 38 2.67 12.25 -10.04
C THR A 38 1.39 12.93 -9.54
N SER A 39 0.30 12.18 -9.33
CA SER A 39 -0.95 12.71 -8.76
C SER A 39 -0.86 12.95 -7.25
N PHE A 40 0.04 12.23 -6.57
CA PHE A 40 0.17 12.17 -5.12
C PHE A 40 0.56 13.52 -4.49
N ARG A 41 1.56 14.20 -5.07
CA ARG A 41 2.11 15.46 -4.52
C ARG A 41 1.11 16.61 -4.49
N ARG A 42 0.27 16.70 -5.52
CA ARG A 42 -0.73 17.77 -5.64
C ARG A 42 -1.81 17.65 -4.56
N ASP A 43 -2.19 16.42 -4.24
CA ASP A 43 -3.29 16.16 -3.33
C ASP A 43 -2.83 16.26 -1.86
N ILE A 44 -1.53 16.09 -1.61
CA ILE A 44 -0.94 16.10 -0.27
C ILE A 44 -0.35 17.43 0.19
N SER A 45 -0.02 18.35 -0.72
CA SER A 45 0.29 19.75 -0.34
C SER A 45 -0.88 20.44 0.39
N GLN A 46 -2.09 19.88 0.31
CA GLN A 46 -3.28 20.32 1.04
C GLN A 46 -3.44 19.66 2.42
N ALA A 47 -2.57 18.71 2.77
CA ALA A 47 -2.67 17.84 3.95
C ALA A 47 -1.44 17.89 4.87
N GLU A 48 -0.62 18.94 4.79
CA GLU A 48 0.70 19.05 5.46
C GLU A 48 0.68 18.68 6.95
N THR A 49 -0.35 19.04 7.71
CA THR A 49 -0.46 18.72 9.15
C THR A 49 -0.64 17.23 9.46
N ILE A 50 -1.15 16.43 8.51
CA ILE A 50 -1.40 14.99 8.70
C ILE A 50 -0.14 14.16 8.47
N LEU A 51 0.80 14.68 7.68
CA LEU A 51 1.95 13.92 7.20
C LEU A 51 3.04 13.71 8.25
N ASN A 52 3.20 14.65 9.18
CA ASN A 52 4.29 14.61 10.17
C ASN A 52 4.22 13.37 11.08
N ASP A 53 3.01 12.86 11.30
CA ASP A 53 2.76 11.73 12.20
C ASP A 53 2.62 10.39 11.46
N ILE A 54 2.93 10.32 10.17
CA ILE A 54 2.86 9.05 9.44
C ILE A 54 3.99 8.12 9.89
N ASP A 55 3.61 6.91 10.31
CA ASP A 55 4.54 5.86 10.69
C ASP A 55 5.05 5.07 9.48
N ILE A 56 4.18 4.81 8.51
CA ILE A 56 4.45 3.86 7.43
C ILE A 56 3.98 4.44 6.10
N ILE A 57 4.84 4.36 5.08
CA ILE A 57 4.54 4.77 3.71
C ILE A 57 4.80 3.58 2.79
N ILE A 58 3.78 3.18 2.05
CA ILE A 58 3.83 2.06 1.11
C ILE A 58 3.74 2.63 -0.30
N LEU A 59 4.80 2.45 -1.09
CA LEU A 59 4.91 2.92 -2.46
C LEU A 59 4.65 1.77 -3.46
N PRO A 60 4.02 2.03 -4.62
CA PRO A 60 3.66 0.99 -5.59
C PRO A 60 4.85 0.60 -6.49
N ALA A 61 4.77 -0.55 -7.18
CA ALA A 61 5.85 -0.97 -8.10
C ALA A 61 5.94 -0.11 -9.36
N GLY A 62 4.84 0.52 -9.74
CA GLY A 62 4.81 1.56 -10.78
C GLY A 62 5.30 2.93 -10.32
N CYS A 63 5.96 3.05 -9.15
CA CYS A 63 6.59 4.32 -8.76
C CYS A 63 7.76 4.61 -9.70
N VAL A 64 7.53 5.49 -10.67
CA VAL A 64 8.49 5.84 -11.73
C VAL A 64 9.74 6.54 -11.15
N GLU A 65 9.58 7.33 -10.08
CA GLU A 65 10.68 8.04 -9.42
C GLU A 65 10.63 7.89 -7.88
N PRO A 66 10.92 6.68 -7.35
CA PRO A 66 10.81 6.38 -5.91
C PRO A 66 11.70 7.28 -5.06
N VAL A 67 12.90 7.62 -5.54
CA VAL A 67 13.83 8.53 -4.88
C VAL A 67 13.19 9.89 -4.60
N ARG A 68 12.47 10.43 -5.59
CA ARG A 68 11.89 11.76 -5.46
C ARG A 68 10.70 11.76 -4.51
N GLU A 69 9.98 10.65 -4.41
CA GLU A 69 8.90 10.49 -3.43
C GLU A 69 9.46 10.35 -2.02
N ILE A 70 10.45 9.47 -1.83
CA ILE A 70 11.14 9.33 -0.55
C ILE A 70 11.69 10.69 -0.09
N GLN A 71 12.34 11.44 -0.99
CA GLN A 71 12.85 12.78 -0.67
C GLN A 71 11.76 13.73 -0.18
N TYR A 72 10.59 13.74 -0.83
CA TYR A 72 9.46 14.58 -0.43
C TYR A 72 8.97 14.20 0.98
N PHE A 73 8.79 12.92 1.22
CA PHE A 73 8.30 12.42 2.50
C PHE A 73 9.31 12.47 3.63
N LEU A 74 10.60 12.50 3.34
CA LEU A 74 11.60 12.69 4.38
C LEU A 74 11.42 14.01 5.11
N PHE A 75 10.98 15.05 4.39
CA PHE A 75 10.65 16.33 5.00
C PHE A 75 9.28 16.30 5.69
N ALA A 76 8.28 15.72 5.02
CA ALA A 76 6.90 15.76 5.50
C ALA A 76 6.58 14.75 6.62
N SER A 77 7.31 13.64 6.68
CA SER A 77 7.09 12.47 7.54
C SER A 77 8.45 11.94 8.03
N PRO A 78 9.16 12.69 8.88
CA PRO A 78 10.57 12.46 9.18
C PRO A 78 10.85 11.12 9.86
N HIS A 79 9.84 10.49 10.45
CA HIS A 79 9.95 9.21 11.17
C HIS A 79 9.39 8.01 10.41
N ALA A 80 8.81 8.20 9.22
CA ALA A 80 8.17 7.12 8.49
C ALA A 80 9.15 6.02 8.05
N GLU A 81 8.68 4.78 8.08
CA GLU A 81 9.26 3.63 7.37
C GLU A 81 8.67 3.55 5.96
N PHE A 82 9.49 3.19 4.99
CA PHE A 82 9.15 3.12 3.58
C PHE A 82 9.16 1.67 3.10
N TYR A 83 8.05 1.22 2.55
CA TYR A 83 7.94 -0.08 1.92
C TYR A 83 7.82 0.12 0.41
N LEU A 84 8.80 -0.42 -0.32
CA LEU A 84 8.85 -0.38 -1.77
C LEU A 84 8.93 -1.82 -2.29
N PRO A 85 8.34 -2.12 -3.44
CA PRO A 85 8.58 -3.40 -4.10
C PRO A 85 10.03 -3.53 -4.53
N LYS A 86 10.55 -4.77 -4.45
CA LYS A 86 11.90 -5.11 -4.84
C LYS A 86 11.95 -5.24 -6.36
N ALA A 87 12.72 -4.38 -7.00
CA ALA A 87 13.09 -4.60 -8.40
C ALA A 87 14.13 -5.73 -8.52
N SER A 88 14.11 -6.45 -9.64
CA SER A 88 15.06 -7.53 -9.93
C SER A 88 16.49 -7.04 -10.15
N SER A 89 16.66 -5.77 -10.55
CA SER A 89 17.97 -5.23 -10.85
C SER A 89 18.67 -4.67 -9.60
N GLN A 90 19.84 -5.21 -9.28
CA GLN A 90 20.74 -4.63 -8.28
C GLN A 90 21.11 -3.17 -8.59
N LYS A 91 21.08 -2.78 -9.87
CA LYS A 91 21.27 -1.40 -10.33
C LYS A 91 20.17 -0.48 -9.82
N TYR A 92 18.91 -0.93 -9.78
CA TYR A 92 17.79 -0.14 -9.27
C TYR A 92 17.97 0.20 -7.78
N PHE A 93 18.39 -0.80 -6.99
CA PHE A 93 18.73 -0.61 -5.59
C PHE A 93 19.87 0.41 -5.45
N LEU A 94 21.00 0.19 -6.14
CA LEU A 94 22.15 1.08 -6.06
C LEU A 94 21.80 2.51 -6.51
N ASP A 95 21.00 2.65 -7.56
CA ASP A 95 20.54 3.96 -8.05
C ASP A 95 19.70 4.70 -7.00
N ILE A 96 18.82 4.00 -6.27
CA ILE A 96 18.06 4.61 -5.16
C ILE A 96 19.02 5.09 -4.07
N PHE A 97 19.95 4.25 -3.64
CA PHE A 97 20.91 4.59 -2.58
C PHE A 97 21.80 5.75 -2.98
N HIS A 98 22.40 5.71 -4.18
CA HIS A 98 23.27 6.77 -4.69
C HIS A 98 22.53 8.10 -4.82
N LYS A 99 21.31 8.08 -5.38
CA LYS A 99 20.52 9.30 -5.54
C LYS A 99 20.08 9.85 -4.18
N LEU A 100 19.60 9.01 -3.26
CA LEU A 100 19.22 9.49 -1.92
C LEU A 100 20.40 10.09 -1.16
N ASN A 101 21.60 9.49 -1.24
CA ASN A 101 22.82 10.07 -0.68
C ASN A 101 23.19 11.41 -1.31
N GLY A 102 22.90 11.62 -2.60
CA GLY A 102 23.14 12.89 -3.30
C GLY A 102 22.08 13.97 -3.02
N TYR A 103 20.83 13.58 -2.76
CA TYR A 103 19.68 14.49 -2.63
C TYR A 103 19.31 14.84 -1.18
N CYS A 104 19.63 14.00 -0.20
CA CYS A 104 19.27 14.23 1.20
C CYS A 104 20.36 15.05 1.90
N LYS A 105 19.97 16.11 2.62
CA LYS A 105 20.88 16.83 3.51
C LYS A 105 21.45 15.86 4.56
N THR A 106 22.69 16.08 4.99
CA THR A 106 23.45 15.21 5.90
C THR A 106 22.71 14.85 7.19
N GLU A 107 21.85 15.76 7.67
CA GLU A 107 21.02 15.58 8.87
C GLU A 107 19.94 14.48 8.74
N TYR A 108 19.50 14.16 7.51
CA TYR A 108 18.51 13.12 7.23
C TYR A 108 19.12 11.81 6.73
N GLN A 109 20.43 11.78 6.45
CA GLN A 109 21.11 10.60 5.92
C GLN A 109 21.27 9.50 6.98
N TYR A 110 21.43 9.88 8.25
CA TYR A 110 21.55 8.93 9.36
C TYR A 110 20.22 8.22 9.60
N GLY A 111 20.20 6.91 9.35
CA GLY A 111 19.04 6.05 9.60
C GLY A 111 17.94 6.09 8.52
N LEU A 112 18.11 6.84 7.43
CA LEU A 112 17.18 6.78 6.30
C LEU A 112 17.18 5.38 5.66
N LEU A 113 18.36 4.88 5.34
CA LEU A 113 18.49 3.61 4.62
C LEU A 113 17.97 2.42 5.44
N SER A 114 18.04 2.50 6.78
CA SER A 114 17.48 1.47 7.68
C SER A 114 15.94 1.49 7.75
N ARG A 115 15.31 2.55 7.25
CA ARG A 115 13.84 2.69 7.18
C ARG A 115 13.27 2.30 5.83
N ILE A 116 14.11 1.90 4.87
CA ILE A 116 13.67 1.51 3.53
C ILE A 116 13.66 -0.01 3.43
N HIS A 117 12.47 -0.56 3.19
CA HIS A 117 12.21 -1.99 3.09
C HIS A 117 11.83 -2.35 1.66
N PHE A 118 12.66 -3.16 0.99
CA PHE A 118 12.34 -3.71 -0.32
C PHE A 118 11.59 -5.03 -0.17
N VAL A 119 10.32 -5.02 -0.55
CA VAL A 119 9.36 -6.10 -0.42
C VAL A 119 9.25 -6.87 -1.72
N ASN A 120 9.37 -8.19 -1.67
CA ASN A 120 9.04 -9.04 -2.82
C ASN A 120 7.51 -9.18 -2.92
N ASP A 121 7.04 -10.39 -2.72
CA ASP A 121 5.65 -10.82 -2.94
C ASP A 121 4.87 -10.94 -1.61
N LEU A 122 5.55 -10.97 -0.47
CA LEU A 122 4.95 -11.02 0.86
C LEU A 122 5.85 -10.34 1.89
N CYS A 123 5.29 -9.48 2.73
CA CYS A 123 5.96 -8.87 3.86
C CYS A 123 4.96 -8.65 5.01
N SER A 124 5.26 -9.21 6.17
CA SER A 124 4.59 -8.83 7.42
C SER A 124 5.32 -7.59 7.96
N ILE A 125 4.62 -6.45 7.98
CA ILE A 125 5.10 -5.22 8.62
C ILE A 125 5.05 -5.40 10.14
N ASN A 126 3.96 -5.99 10.62
CA ASN A 126 3.81 -6.49 11.98
C ASN A 126 2.76 -7.62 12.00
N GLN A 127 2.40 -8.08 13.20
CA GLN A 127 1.42 -9.16 13.40
C GLN A 127 0.03 -8.89 12.78
N ASN A 128 -0.33 -7.62 12.56
CA ASN A 128 -1.65 -7.21 12.07
C ASN A 128 -1.61 -6.60 10.66
N LEU A 129 -0.43 -6.31 10.11
CA LEU A 129 -0.26 -5.59 8.85
C LEU A 129 0.60 -6.39 7.89
N MET A 130 0.04 -6.70 6.72
CA MET A 130 0.71 -7.53 5.73
C MET A 130 0.57 -6.97 4.32
N LEU A 131 1.69 -6.85 3.63
CA LEU A 131 1.78 -6.50 2.22
C LEU A 131 1.99 -7.75 1.39
N PHE A 132 1.29 -7.86 0.27
CA PHE A 132 1.45 -9.00 -0.63
C PHE A 132 1.18 -8.63 -2.10
N GLY A 133 1.76 -9.40 -3.02
CA GLY A 133 1.54 -9.25 -4.46
C GLY A 133 0.14 -9.68 -4.90
N SER A 134 -0.52 -8.83 -5.67
CA SER A 134 -1.96 -8.92 -5.98
C SER A 134 -2.24 -9.44 -7.38
N ASP A 135 -1.28 -9.32 -8.28
CA ASP A 135 -1.40 -9.68 -9.69
C ASP A 135 -0.50 -10.88 -10.01
N PRO A 136 -0.80 -11.65 -11.08
CA PRO A 136 0.02 -12.78 -11.51
C PRO A 136 1.39 -12.38 -12.09
N TYR A 137 1.67 -11.08 -12.16
CA TYR A 137 2.95 -10.58 -12.62
C TYR A 137 4.06 -10.90 -11.62
N PRO A 138 5.26 -11.28 -12.12
CA PRO A 138 6.45 -11.40 -11.28
C PRO A 138 6.65 -10.19 -10.38
N ALA A 139 7.14 -10.41 -9.15
CA ALA A 139 7.34 -9.36 -8.14
C ALA A 139 8.22 -8.19 -8.63
N ASP A 140 9.05 -8.43 -9.65
CA ASP A 140 9.94 -7.46 -10.26
C ASP A 140 9.37 -6.75 -11.50
N SER A 141 8.13 -7.05 -11.89
CA SER A 141 7.44 -6.34 -12.96
C SER A 141 7.06 -4.92 -12.52
N ILE A 142 7.20 -3.95 -13.42
CA ILE A 142 6.66 -2.58 -13.23
C ILE A 142 5.14 -2.58 -13.07
N GLU A 143 4.47 -3.63 -13.54
CA GLU A 143 3.03 -3.83 -13.41
C GLU A 143 2.64 -4.56 -12.10
N HIS A 144 3.61 -4.98 -11.29
CA HIS A 144 3.34 -5.71 -10.05
C HIS A 144 2.64 -4.80 -9.03
N ARG A 145 1.40 -5.11 -8.67
CA ARG A 145 0.67 -4.33 -7.65
C ARG A 145 0.71 -5.06 -6.32
N GLN A 146 0.97 -4.29 -5.27
CA GLN A 146 0.91 -4.79 -3.89
C GLN A 146 -0.41 -4.40 -3.27
N SER A 147 -1.04 -5.32 -2.56
CA SER A 147 -2.23 -5.12 -1.73
C SER A 147 -1.85 -5.13 -0.26
N LEU A 148 -2.68 -4.49 0.56
CA LEU A 148 -2.49 -4.41 2.00
C LEU A 148 -3.63 -5.14 2.71
N LEU A 149 -3.26 -6.08 3.57
CA LEU A 149 -4.16 -6.79 4.47
C LEU A 149 -3.95 -6.29 5.90
N ILE A 150 -5.03 -5.84 6.53
CA ILE A 150 -5.03 -5.36 7.91
C ILE A 150 -5.93 -6.28 8.73
N GLN A 151 -5.39 -6.84 9.81
CA GLN A 151 -6.12 -7.70 10.74
C GLN A 151 -6.49 -6.88 11.99
N GLU A 152 -7.78 -6.83 12.31
CA GLU A 152 -8.31 -6.20 13.52
C GLU A 152 -9.20 -7.21 14.25
N ASP A 153 -8.78 -7.58 15.48
CA ASP A 153 -9.47 -8.53 16.35
C ASP A 153 -9.77 -9.87 15.67
N SER A 154 -11.05 -10.12 15.36
CA SER A 154 -11.54 -11.35 14.74
C SER A 154 -11.80 -11.23 13.24
N CYS A 155 -11.37 -10.13 12.61
CA CYS A 155 -11.63 -9.87 11.20
C CYS A 155 -10.43 -9.24 10.48
N ALA A 156 -10.51 -9.20 9.15
CA ALA A 156 -9.53 -8.52 8.32
C ALA A 156 -10.19 -7.55 7.34
N VAL A 157 -9.45 -6.53 6.92
CA VAL A 157 -9.80 -5.62 5.83
C VAL A 157 -8.72 -5.68 4.76
N LEU A 158 -9.16 -5.86 3.52
CA LEU A 158 -8.29 -5.94 2.36
C LEU A 158 -8.35 -4.62 1.58
N PHE A 159 -7.21 -3.97 1.40
CA PHE A 159 -7.03 -2.91 0.42
C PHE A 159 -6.47 -3.54 -0.85
N ALA A 160 -7.37 -3.85 -1.79
CA ALA A 160 -7.05 -4.52 -3.04
C ALA A 160 -6.57 -3.50 -4.08
N ASN A 161 -5.28 -3.57 -4.41
CA ASN A 161 -4.70 -2.84 -5.52
C ASN A 161 -4.38 -3.84 -6.64
N THR A 162 -5.31 -4.01 -7.57
CA THR A 162 -5.26 -5.03 -8.62
C THR A 162 -5.45 -4.41 -9.99
N GLY A 163 -5.15 -5.16 -11.05
CA GLY A 163 -5.61 -4.90 -12.42
C GLY A 163 -7.12 -4.60 -12.53
N ALA A 164 -7.54 -3.98 -13.65
CA ALA A 164 -8.95 -3.79 -13.95
C ALA A 164 -9.59 -5.14 -14.32
N GLY A 165 -10.59 -5.59 -13.56
CA GLY A 165 -11.38 -6.79 -13.85
C GLY A 165 -11.60 -7.70 -12.63
N THR A 166 -12.69 -8.45 -12.66
CA THR A 166 -13.10 -9.40 -11.61
C THR A 166 -12.05 -10.48 -11.28
N PRO A 167 -11.34 -11.08 -12.25
CA PRO A 167 -10.41 -12.18 -11.94
C PRO A 167 -9.22 -11.78 -11.07
N ALA A 168 -8.67 -10.58 -11.27
CA ALA A 168 -7.54 -10.10 -10.47
C ALA A 168 -7.97 -9.80 -9.01
N LEU A 169 -9.18 -9.26 -8.85
CA LEU A 169 -9.78 -9.03 -7.54
C LEU A 169 -10.04 -10.36 -6.80
N GLU A 170 -10.61 -11.35 -7.49
CA GLU A 170 -10.84 -12.69 -6.92
C GLU A 170 -9.53 -13.35 -6.48
N ALA A 171 -8.46 -13.23 -7.27
CA ALA A 171 -7.15 -13.74 -6.93
C ALA A 171 -6.57 -13.06 -5.67
N ALA A 172 -6.61 -11.73 -5.61
CA ALA A 172 -6.16 -10.98 -4.43
C ALA A 172 -6.99 -11.33 -3.18
N PHE A 173 -8.30 -11.50 -3.34
CA PHE A 173 -9.20 -11.90 -2.26
C PHE A 173 -8.92 -13.33 -1.77
N SER A 174 -8.76 -14.29 -2.68
CA SER A 174 -8.40 -15.67 -2.35
C SER A 174 -7.07 -15.71 -1.60
N ARG A 175 -6.05 -15.01 -2.12
CA ARG A 175 -4.74 -14.93 -1.49
C ARG A 175 -4.81 -14.30 -0.10
N ALA A 176 -5.58 -13.24 0.08
CA ALA A 176 -5.79 -12.64 1.39
C ALA A 176 -6.40 -13.65 2.38
N ARG A 177 -7.35 -14.49 1.95
CA ARG A 177 -7.93 -15.57 2.76
C ARG A 177 -6.93 -16.68 3.07
N ASP A 178 -6.01 -16.98 2.17
CA ASP A 178 -4.97 -17.98 2.44
C ASP A 178 -3.93 -17.43 3.45
N LEU A 179 -3.69 -16.11 3.40
CA LEU A 179 -2.77 -15.41 4.31
C LEU A 179 -3.39 -15.10 5.69
N THR A 180 -4.71 -15.06 5.80
CA THR A 180 -5.42 -14.82 7.07
C THR A 180 -6.41 -15.92 7.39
N CYS A 181 -6.33 -16.48 8.59
CA CYS A 181 -7.38 -17.36 9.09
C CYS A 181 -8.65 -16.59 9.54
N LEU A 182 -8.68 -15.27 9.36
CA LEU A 182 -9.79 -14.41 9.76
C LEU A 182 -10.77 -14.19 8.60
N LYS A 183 -12.01 -13.86 8.98
CA LYS A 183 -13.00 -13.37 8.03
C LYS A 183 -12.57 -12.00 7.51
N ILE A 184 -12.32 -11.90 6.21
CA ILE A 184 -12.23 -10.59 5.54
C ILE A 184 -13.63 -10.00 5.58
N LYS A 185 -13.82 -8.85 6.23
CA LYS A 185 -15.11 -8.17 6.40
C LYS A 185 -15.38 -7.16 5.28
N ARG A 186 -14.32 -6.52 4.81
CA ARG A 186 -14.37 -5.42 3.85
C ARG A 186 -13.24 -5.54 2.83
N VAL A 187 -13.56 -5.19 1.59
CA VAL A 187 -12.60 -5.02 0.50
C VAL A 187 -12.70 -3.58 0.00
N ILE A 188 -11.57 -2.87 0.02
CA ILE A 188 -11.44 -1.48 -0.40
C ILE A 188 -10.56 -1.44 -1.64
N MET A 189 -11.01 -0.78 -2.69
CA MET A 189 -10.28 -0.64 -3.93
C MET A 189 -10.57 0.70 -4.62
N ALA A 190 -9.86 0.99 -5.71
CA ALA A 190 -10.05 2.24 -6.46
C ALA A 190 -11.49 2.47 -6.93
N ALA A 191 -12.19 1.39 -7.31
CA ALA A 191 -13.57 1.44 -7.78
C ALA A 191 -14.61 1.66 -6.67
N GLY A 192 -14.23 1.54 -5.40
CA GLY A 192 -15.13 1.67 -4.27
C GLY A 192 -14.84 0.66 -3.16
N GLU A 193 -15.80 0.54 -2.26
CA GLU A 193 -15.73 -0.35 -1.11
C GLU A 193 -16.88 -1.34 -1.14
N TYR A 194 -16.59 -2.58 -0.76
CA TYR A 194 -17.54 -3.67 -0.74
C TYR A 194 -17.45 -4.43 0.59
N ASP A 195 -18.59 -4.60 1.25
CA ASP A 195 -18.73 -5.56 2.34
C ASP A 195 -18.77 -6.97 1.74
N THR A 196 -18.05 -7.90 2.36
CA THR A 196 -18.09 -9.30 1.96
C THR A 196 -19.29 -9.98 2.61
N PRO A 197 -20.11 -10.71 1.85
CA PRO A 197 -21.24 -11.41 2.42
C PRO A 197 -20.78 -12.48 3.42
N ASP A 198 -21.51 -12.60 4.51
CA ASP A 198 -21.37 -13.65 5.51
C ASP A 198 -21.77 -14.99 4.89
N LYS A 199 -20.84 -15.65 4.20
CA LYS A 199 -21.05 -17.06 3.85
C LYS A 199 -20.81 -17.91 5.09
N GLU A 200 -21.78 -17.92 6.00
CA GLU A 200 -22.07 -19.11 6.79
C GLU A 200 -22.58 -20.18 5.81
N ASN A 201 -21.67 -20.92 5.19
CA ASN A 201 -22.04 -22.18 4.60
C ASN A 201 -22.29 -23.16 5.76
N HIS A 202 -23.47 -23.08 6.36
CA HIS A 202 -24.09 -24.25 6.97
C HIS A 202 -24.38 -25.24 5.85
N SER A 203 -23.39 -26.04 5.49
CA SER A 203 -23.64 -27.34 4.87
C SER A 203 -23.98 -28.34 5.97
N GLU A 204 -25.06 -28.09 6.70
CA GLU A 204 -25.87 -29.18 7.25
C GLU A 204 -26.77 -29.65 6.09
N LYS A 205 -26.25 -30.60 5.31
CA LYS A 205 -27.10 -31.65 4.76
C LYS A 205 -27.04 -32.75 5.84
N GLY A 206 -28.05 -33.02 6.66
CA GLY A 206 -29.48 -33.02 6.36
C GLY A 206 -29.85 -34.42 5.87
N ALA A 207 -30.16 -35.29 6.85
CA ALA A 207 -30.77 -36.63 6.79
C ALA A 207 -30.01 -37.77 6.08
#